data_AF-A0A512E483-F1
#
_entry.id   AF-A0A512E483-F1
#
_cell.length_a   1.000
_cell.length_b   1.000
_cell.length_c   1.000
_cell.angle_alpha   90.00
_cell.angle_beta   90.00
_cell.angle_gamma   90.00
#
_symmetry.space_group_name_H-M   'P 1'
#
loop_
_entity.id
_entity.type
_entity.pdbx_description
1 polymer ?
#
loop_
_entity_poly.entity_id
_entity_poly.type
_entity_poly.pdbx_seq_one_letter_code
_entity_poly.pdbx_strand_id
1 'polypeptide(L)'
;MNEFRRLAARMDQQMQQLAAEGVSEAHAIINRMMGHVPDLHRIWVSTSDQQLMALSREFPGFYHYARIMEEAFEAEHSKASRPYDGMAPFSDQRRQMGAQLLTMAATLERGYQALNASGNRQVFQPQLEELGILHRQWLSDLNDFKTSLRAQGAESKLLDYVNEAFGRLTERIKQLAG
;
A
#
# COMPACT_ATOMS: atom_id res chain seq x y z
N MET A 1 -0.97 -14.18 17.72
CA MET A 1 -0.41 -15.12 16.72
C MET A 1 -1.34 -15.37 15.55
N ASN A 2 -2.58 -15.85 15.75
CA ASN A 2 -3.46 -16.20 14.61
C ASN A 2 -3.73 -15.04 13.63
N GLU A 3 -3.82 -13.81 14.11
CA GLU A 3 -3.99 -12.64 13.24
C GLU A 3 -2.74 -12.37 12.39
N PHE A 4 -1.55 -12.26 12.98
CA PHE A 4 -0.31 -12.03 12.24
C PHE A 4 0.01 -13.14 11.25
N ARG A 5 -0.31 -14.38 11.61
CA ARG A 5 -0.23 -15.53 10.71
C ARG A 5 -1.12 -15.35 9.47
N ARG A 6 -2.35 -14.85 9.64
CA ARG A 6 -3.27 -14.55 8.52
C ARG A 6 -2.75 -13.41 7.64
N LEU A 7 -2.16 -12.37 8.23
CA LEU A 7 -1.56 -11.26 7.48
C LEU A 7 -0.35 -11.74 6.66
N ALA A 8 0.58 -12.47 7.29
CA ALA A 8 1.73 -13.05 6.63
C ALA A 8 1.33 -14.00 5.50
N ALA A 9 0.38 -14.90 5.75
CA ALA A 9 -0.14 -15.82 4.74
C ALA A 9 -0.72 -15.12 3.50
N ARG A 10 -1.41 -13.98 3.70
CA ARG A 10 -1.97 -13.21 2.59
C ARG A 10 -0.90 -12.56 1.73
N MET A 11 0.10 -11.96 2.36
CA MET A 11 1.26 -11.40 1.65
C MET A 11 2.03 -12.49 0.91
N ASP A 12 2.21 -13.65 1.53
CA ASP A 12 2.86 -14.81 0.94
C ASP A 12 2.12 -15.29 -0.32
N GLN A 13 0.81 -15.46 -0.24
CA GLN A 13 -0.02 -15.82 -1.39
C GLN A 13 0.09 -14.80 -2.52
N GLN A 14 0.06 -13.51 -2.21
CA GLN A 14 0.21 -12.46 -3.22
C GLN A 14 1.61 -12.50 -3.87
N MET A 15 2.66 -12.77 -3.09
CA MET A 15 4.01 -12.94 -3.63
C MET A 15 4.14 -14.15 -4.55
N GLN A 16 3.48 -15.28 -4.21
CA GLN A 16 3.41 -16.45 -5.08
C GLN A 16 2.69 -16.14 -6.40
N GLN A 17 1.59 -15.38 -6.34
CA GLN A 17 0.85 -14.94 -7.53
C GLN A 17 1.71 -14.04 -8.43
N LEU A 18 2.44 -13.08 -7.84
CA LEU A 18 3.36 -12.22 -8.59
C LEU A 18 4.49 -13.03 -9.25
N ALA A 19 5.03 -14.03 -8.56
CA ALA A 19 6.02 -14.93 -9.13
C ALA A 19 5.46 -15.74 -10.30
N ALA A 20 4.21 -16.22 -10.21
CA ALA A 20 3.53 -16.91 -11.30
C ALA A 20 3.28 -16.00 -12.52
N GLU A 21 3.13 -14.69 -12.30
CA GLU A 21 3.07 -13.65 -13.34
C GLU A 21 4.45 -13.24 -13.89
N GLY A 22 5.54 -13.83 -13.38
CA GLY A 22 6.91 -13.50 -13.78
C GLY A 22 7.43 -12.18 -13.20
N VAL A 23 6.78 -11.63 -12.17
CA VAL A 23 7.19 -10.39 -11.50
C VAL A 23 8.25 -10.72 -10.45
N SER A 24 9.51 -10.40 -10.73
CA SER A 24 10.66 -10.64 -9.84
C SER A 24 11.39 -9.37 -9.38
N GLU A 25 11.27 -8.27 -10.13
CA GLU A 25 12.01 -7.05 -9.86
C GLU A 25 11.51 -6.35 -8.59
N ALA A 26 12.42 -5.97 -7.69
CA ALA A 26 12.09 -5.38 -6.39
C ALA A 26 11.15 -4.17 -6.49
N HIS A 27 11.42 -3.24 -7.41
CA HIS A 27 10.57 -2.07 -7.63
C HIS A 27 9.17 -2.45 -8.15
N ALA A 28 9.06 -3.49 -8.97
CA ALA A 28 7.77 -3.98 -9.46
C ALA A 28 6.98 -4.67 -8.34
N ILE A 29 7.65 -5.47 -7.52
CA ILE A 29 7.07 -6.11 -6.33
C ILE A 29 6.56 -5.04 -5.36
N ILE A 30 7.38 -4.05 -4.99
CA ILE A 30 6.97 -2.94 -4.10
C ILE A 30 5.70 -2.29 -4.64
N ASN A 31 5.70 -1.90 -5.92
CA ASN A 31 4.54 -1.25 -6.53
C ASN A 31 3.26 -2.12 -6.50
N ARG A 32 3.38 -3.44 -6.70
CA ARG A 32 2.23 -4.37 -6.69
C ARG A 32 1.79 -4.79 -5.28
N MET A 33 2.69 -4.68 -4.31
CA MET A 33 2.47 -5.05 -2.90
C MET A 33 2.16 -3.86 -1.99
N MET A 34 2.14 -2.63 -2.52
CA MET A 34 1.88 -1.41 -1.74
C MET A 34 0.65 -1.49 -0.82
N GLY A 35 -0.46 -2.10 -1.28
CA GLY A 35 -1.64 -2.32 -0.46
C GLY A 35 -1.42 -3.19 0.78
N HIS A 36 -0.30 -3.90 0.89
CA HIS A 36 0.05 -4.73 2.05
C HIS A 36 1.04 -4.03 3.02
N VAL A 37 1.55 -2.85 2.69
CA VAL A 37 2.47 -2.09 3.58
C VAL A 37 1.88 -1.86 4.99
N PRO A 38 0.59 -1.49 5.17
CA PRO A 38 0.03 -1.33 6.52
C PRO A 38 0.04 -2.63 7.33
N ASP A 39 -0.20 -3.78 6.67
CA ASP A 39 -0.20 -5.09 7.33
C ASP A 39 1.22 -5.53 7.69
N LEU A 40 2.19 -5.25 6.82
CA LEU A 40 3.62 -5.44 7.09
C LEU A 40 4.08 -4.59 8.28
N HIS A 41 3.76 -3.29 8.28
CA HIS A 41 4.07 -2.39 9.38
C HIS A 41 3.47 -2.89 10.70
N ARG A 42 2.21 -3.34 10.68
CA ARG A 42 1.55 -3.90 11.86
C ARG A 42 2.28 -5.14 12.39
N ILE A 43 2.78 -6.02 11.52
CA ILE A 43 3.58 -7.18 11.95
C ILE A 43 4.88 -6.70 12.60
N TRP A 44 5.62 -5.78 11.97
CA TRP A 44 6.88 -5.27 12.52
C TRP A 44 6.75 -4.63 13.90
N VAL A 45 5.73 -3.81 14.13
CA VAL A 45 5.59 -3.08 15.40
C VAL A 45 4.87 -3.86 16.51
N SER A 46 4.24 -4.99 16.19
CA SER A 46 3.40 -5.75 17.14
C SER A 46 3.82 -7.21 17.33
N THR A 47 4.96 -7.63 16.81
CA THR A 47 5.53 -8.96 17.04
C THR A 47 6.87 -8.89 17.76
N SER A 48 7.22 -9.93 18.50
CA SER A 48 8.59 -10.11 18.99
C SER A 48 9.47 -10.72 17.91
N ASP A 49 10.79 -10.61 18.06
CA ASP A 49 11.76 -11.23 17.13
C ASP A 49 11.52 -12.73 16.94
N GLN A 50 11.21 -13.45 18.01
CA GLN A 50 10.90 -14.88 17.93
C GLN A 50 9.63 -15.15 17.09
N GLN A 51 8.61 -14.30 17.22
CA GLN A 51 7.39 -14.42 16.44
C GLN A 51 7.63 -14.05 14.97
N LEU A 52 8.40 -12.99 14.71
CA LEU A 52 8.77 -12.58 13.37
C LEU A 52 9.61 -13.64 12.65
N MET A 53 10.58 -14.26 13.35
CA MET A 53 11.33 -15.40 12.83
C MET A 53 10.43 -16.60 12.51
N ALA A 54 9.47 -16.91 13.38
CA ALA A 54 8.53 -18.01 13.15
C ALA A 54 7.68 -17.75 11.89
N LEU A 55 7.13 -16.53 11.75
CA LEU A 55 6.37 -16.12 10.56
C LEU A 55 7.23 -16.16 9.30
N SER A 56 8.48 -15.72 9.37
CA SER A 56 9.40 -15.70 8.23
C SER A 56 9.76 -17.10 7.73
N ARG A 57 9.86 -18.07 8.64
CA ARG A 57 10.09 -19.48 8.29
C ARG A 57 8.83 -20.14 7.72
N GLU A 58 7.68 -19.79 8.26
CA GLU A 58 6.39 -20.35 7.84
C GLU A 58 5.93 -19.80 6.48
N PHE A 59 6.22 -18.53 6.18
CA PHE A 59 5.76 -17.82 4.98
C PHE A 59 6.96 -17.18 4.24
N PRO A 60 7.67 -17.95 3.38
CA PRO A 60 8.87 -17.48 2.70
C PRO A 60 8.66 -16.29 1.74
N GLY A 61 7.50 -16.20 1.09
CA GLY A 61 7.11 -15.07 0.24
C GLY A 61 6.87 -13.80 1.07
N PHE A 62 6.23 -13.91 2.24
CA PHE A 62 6.15 -12.80 3.18
C PHE A 62 7.55 -12.32 3.61
N TYR A 63 8.44 -13.25 3.98
CA TYR A 63 9.81 -12.91 4.35
C TYR A 63 10.55 -12.20 3.21
N HIS A 64 10.40 -12.70 1.98
CA HIS A 64 11.00 -12.08 0.81
C HIS A 64 10.51 -10.64 0.60
N TYR A 65 9.20 -10.41 0.73
CA TYR A 65 8.63 -9.06 0.65
C TYR A 65 9.14 -8.14 1.77
N ALA A 66 9.18 -8.63 3.02
CA ALA A 66 9.70 -7.86 4.14
C ALA A 66 11.16 -7.42 3.91
N ARG A 67 11.99 -8.32 3.39
CA ARG A 67 13.39 -8.03 3.06
C ARG A 67 13.53 -6.99 1.94
N ILE A 68 12.70 -7.07 0.89
CA ILE A 68 12.67 -6.04 -0.17
C ILE A 68 12.34 -4.67 0.41
N MET A 69 11.35 -4.59 1.31
CA MET A 69 10.95 -3.33 1.93
C MET A 69 12.03 -2.77 2.87
N GLU A 70 12.73 -3.64 3.59
CA GLU A 70 13.88 -3.26 4.43
C GLU A 70 15.04 -2.73 3.59
N GLU A 71 15.42 -3.44 2.52
CA GLU A 71 16.45 -3.00 1.58
C GLU A 71 16.10 -1.65 0.93
N ALA A 72 14.83 -1.47 0.52
CA ALA A 72 14.36 -0.21 -0.05
C ALA A 72 14.38 0.94 0.98
N PHE A 73 14.01 0.65 2.23
CA PHE A 73 14.09 1.64 3.31
C PHE A 73 15.53 2.06 3.57
N GLU A 74 16.46 1.11 3.68
CA GLU A 74 17.88 1.39 3.90
C GLU A 74 18.50 2.16 2.73
N ALA A 75 18.15 1.78 1.49
CA ALA A 75 18.58 2.48 0.29
C ALA A 75 18.06 3.94 0.24
N GLU A 76 16.87 4.21 0.74
CA GLU A 76 16.33 5.57 0.87
C GLU A 76 16.98 6.33 2.03
N HIS A 77 17.21 5.65 3.16
CA HIS A 77 17.76 6.24 4.38
C HIS A 77 19.22 6.65 4.22
N SER A 78 20.01 5.85 3.50
CA SER A 78 21.44 6.06 3.25
C SER A 78 21.74 7.17 2.23
N LYS A 79 20.73 7.75 1.58
CA LYS A 79 20.92 8.87 0.65
C LYS A 79 21.48 10.09 1.37
N ALA A 80 22.57 10.64 0.83
CA ALA A 80 23.19 11.87 1.33
C ALA A 80 22.23 13.07 1.29
N SER A 81 21.31 13.09 0.32
CA SER A 81 20.18 13.99 0.29
C SER A 81 19.01 13.36 -0.45
N ARG A 82 17.80 13.65 0.02
CA ARG A 82 16.54 13.26 -0.58
C ARG A 82 15.86 14.49 -1.18
N PRO A 83 15.11 14.34 -2.28
CA PRO A 83 14.44 15.47 -2.92
C PRO A 83 13.45 16.21 -2.01
N TYR A 84 12.94 15.57 -0.97
CA TYR A 84 11.99 16.15 -0.01
C TYR A 84 12.67 16.67 1.27
N ASP A 85 14.00 16.66 1.33
CA ASP A 85 14.74 17.32 2.40
C ASP A 85 14.45 18.83 2.40
N GLY A 86 14.24 19.39 3.60
CA GLY A 86 13.94 20.81 3.79
C GLY A 86 12.50 21.23 3.49
N MET A 87 11.64 20.33 3.02
CA MET A 87 10.21 20.61 2.87
C MET A 87 9.54 20.77 4.24
N ALA A 88 8.61 21.73 4.34
CA ALA A 88 7.82 21.90 5.54
C ALA A 88 6.98 20.64 5.83
N PRO A 89 6.95 20.15 7.08
CA PRO A 89 6.12 19.01 7.42
C PRO A 89 4.64 19.35 7.26
N PHE A 90 3.83 18.35 6.88
CA PHE A 90 2.38 18.49 6.91
C PHE A 90 1.88 18.81 8.32
N SER A 91 0.79 19.58 8.46
CA SER A 91 0.11 19.72 9.75
C SER A 91 -0.46 18.36 10.21
N ASP A 92 -0.75 18.22 11.50
CA ASP A 92 -1.35 16.98 12.05
C ASP A 92 -2.61 16.57 11.30
N GLN A 93 -3.51 17.52 11.06
CA GLN A 93 -4.73 17.29 10.30
C GLN A 93 -4.43 16.71 8.90
N ARG A 94 -3.45 17.27 8.19
CA ARG A 94 -3.08 16.78 6.84
C ARG A 94 -2.40 15.43 6.88
N ARG A 95 -1.55 15.19 7.88
CA ARG A 95 -0.95 13.85 8.09
C ARG A 95 -2.04 12.81 8.30
N GLN A 96 -3.06 13.14 9.10
CA GLN A 96 -4.19 12.25 9.35
C GLN A 96 -5.01 11.99 8.08
N MET A 97 -5.36 13.04 7.32
CA MET A 97 -6.08 12.90 6.04
C MET A 97 -5.28 12.04 5.04
N GLY A 98 -3.98 12.31 4.89
CA GLY A 98 -3.11 11.52 4.02
C GLY A 98 -3.03 10.06 4.45
N ALA A 99 -2.90 9.79 5.75
CA ALA A 99 -2.87 8.43 6.29
C ALA A 99 -4.20 7.69 6.06
N GLN A 100 -5.35 8.38 6.20
CA GLN A 100 -6.67 7.81 5.89
C GLN A 100 -6.79 7.45 4.40
N LEU A 101 -6.37 8.34 3.50
CA LEU A 101 -6.36 8.07 2.06
C LEU A 101 -5.48 6.87 1.69
N LEU A 102 -4.29 6.76 2.30
CA LEU A 102 -3.40 5.61 2.08
C LEU A 102 -3.99 4.31 2.61
N THR A 103 -4.65 4.36 3.77
CA THR A 103 -5.31 3.20 4.39
C THR A 103 -6.50 2.72 3.54
N MET A 104 -7.29 3.66 3.03
CA MET A 104 -8.42 3.34 2.16
C MET A 104 -7.96 2.82 0.79
N ALA A 105 -6.90 3.40 0.19
CA ALA A 105 -6.28 2.87 -1.01
C ALA A 105 -5.79 1.42 -0.81
N ALA A 106 -5.10 1.15 0.30
CA ALA A 106 -4.63 -0.19 0.64
C ALA A 106 -5.80 -1.20 0.80
N THR A 107 -6.92 -0.74 1.34
CA THR A 107 -8.14 -1.54 1.47
C THR A 107 -8.75 -1.87 0.10
N LEU A 108 -8.83 -0.87 -0.79
CA LEU A 108 -9.30 -1.05 -2.16
C LEU A 108 -8.43 -2.03 -2.94
N GLU A 109 -7.11 -1.85 -2.90
CA GLU A 109 -6.16 -2.72 -3.61
C GLU A 109 -6.28 -4.17 -3.17
N ARG A 110 -6.24 -4.43 -1.85
CA ARG A 110 -6.40 -5.79 -1.32
C ARG A 110 -7.77 -6.37 -1.64
N GLY A 111 -8.82 -5.56 -1.60
CA GLY A 111 -10.18 -5.97 -1.92
C GLY A 111 -10.31 -6.45 -3.37
N TYR A 112 -9.87 -5.62 -4.33
CA TYR A 112 -9.89 -5.98 -5.73
C TYR A 112 -8.93 -7.14 -6.07
N GLN A 113 -7.74 -7.20 -5.44
CA GLN A 113 -6.83 -8.34 -5.57
C GLN A 113 -7.51 -9.65 -5.14
N ALA A 114 -8.19 -9.65 -3.98
CA ALA A 114 -8.90 -10.83 -3.49
C ALA A 114 -10.04 -11.27 -4.42
N LEU A 115 -10.79 -10.31 -4.99
CA LEU A 115 -11.83 -10.60 -5.99
C LEU A 115 -11.26 -11.17 -7.29
N ASN A 116 -10.12 -10.65 -7.74
CA ASN A 116 -9.47 -11.16 -8.96
C ASN A 116 -8.91 -12.57 -8.73
N ALA A 117 -8.39 -12.86 -7.54
CA ALA A 117 -7.89 -14.18 -7.18
C ALA A 117 -9.01 -15.24 -7.02
N SER A 118 -10.24 -14.84 -6.66
CA SER A 118 -11.35 -15.77 -6.46
C SER A 118 -12.00 -16.27 -7.77
N GLY A 119 -11.69 -15.63 -8.91
CA GLY A 119 -12.08 -16.08 -10.25
C GLY A 119 -13.58 -16.02 -10.58
N ASN A 120 -14.45 -15.63 -9.65
CA ASN A 120 -15.90 -15.76 -9.80
C ASN A 120 -16.67 -14.49 -9.42
N ARG A 121 -16.47 -13.41 -10.20
CA ARG A 121 -17.00 -12.05 -9.92
C ARG A 121 -18.51 -12.00 -9.68
N GLN A 122 -19.31 -12.86 -10.32
CA GLN A 122 -20.77 -12.88 -10.15
C GLN A 122 -21.21 -13.27 -8.74
N VAL A 123 -20.47 -14.18 -8.08
CA VAL A 123 -20.76 -14.61 -6.70
C VAL A 123 -20.45 -13.50 -5.70
N PHE A 124 -19.52 -12.60 -6.05
CA PHE A 124 -19.07 -11.50 -5.22
C PHE A 124 -19.64 -10.14 -5.62
N GLN A 125 -20.80 -10.14 -6.30
CA GLN A 125 -21.47 -8.91 -6.75
C GLN A 125 -21.68 -7.89 -5.61
N PRO A 126 -22.16 -8.28 -4.40
CA PRO A 126 -22.32 -7.34 -3.28
C PRO A 126 -20.98 -6.73 -2.83
N GLN A 127 -19.92 -7.53 -2.75
CA GLN A 127 -18.59 -7.04 -2.36
C GLN A 127 -17.99 -6.11 -3.44
N LEU A 128 -18.28 -6.38 -4.71
CA LEU A 128 -17.87 -5.51 -5.81
C LEU A 128 -18.58 -4.15 -5.74
N GLU A 129 -19.87 -4.13 -5.40
CA GLU A 129 -20.64 -2.90 -5.19
C GLU A 129 -20.11 -2.08 -4.00
N GLU A 130 -19.82 -2.74 -2.88
CA GLU A 130 -19.20 -2.11 -1.71
C GLU A 130 -17.83 -1.49 -2.04
N LEU A 131 -16.97 -2.23 -2.75
CA LEU A 131 -15.68 -1.68 -3.21
C LEU A 131 -15.87 -0.53 -4.18
N GLY A 132 -16.88 -0.59 -5.06
CA GLY A 132 -17.22 0.50 -5.97
C GLY A 132 -17.66 1.77 -5.24
N ILE A 133 -18.44 1.65 -4.17
CA ILE A 133 -18.81 2.78 -3.29
C ILE A 133 -17.56 3.35 -2.62
N LEU A 134 -16.74 2.48 -2.03
CA LEU A 134 -15.51 2.88 -1.35
C LEU A 134 -14.52 3.57 -2.32
N HIS A 135 -14.42 3.09 -3.55
CA HIS A 135 -13.54 3.67 -4.56
C HIS A 135 -13.99 5.08 -4.96
N ARG A 136 -15.30 5.31 -5.16
CA ARG A 136 -15.84 6.66 -5.42
C ARG A 136 -15.59 7.60 -4.25
N GLN A 137 -15.78 7.12 -3.01
CA GLN A 137 -15.47 7.91 -1.82
C GLN A 137 -14.00 8.30 -1.78
N TRP A 138 -13.10 7.34 -2.03
CA TRP A 138 -11.66 7.59 -2.05
C TRP A 138 -11.23 8.62 -3.10
N LEU A 139 -11.82 8.59 -4.29
CA LEU A 139 -11.56 9.60 -5.32
C LEU A 139 -12.03 11.00 -4.89
N SER A 140 -13.19 11.10 -4.25
CA SER A 140 -13.70 12.36 -3.70
C SER A 140 -12.76 12.92 -2.63
N ASP A 141 -12.43 12.09 -1.63
CA ASP A 141 -11.57 12.49 -0.51
C ASP A 141 -10.17 12.89 -0.99
N LEU A 142 -9.65 12.20 -2.01
CA LEU A 142 -8.35 12.53 -2.61
C LEU A 142 -8.39 13.89 -3.31
N ASN A 143 -9.48 14.20 -4.03
CA ASN A 143 -9.65 15.49 -4.67
C ASN A 143 -9.76 16.62 -3.65
N ASP A 144 -10.51 16.40 -2.57
CA ASP A 144 -10.65 17.37 -1.48
C ASP A 144 -9.33 17.61 -0.76
N PHE A 145 -8.57 16.54 -0.51
CA PHE A 145 -7.22 16.64 0.06
C PHE A 145 -6.30 17.47 -0.84
N LYS A 146 -6.22 17.17 -2.14
CA LYS A 146 -5.38 17.93 -3.09
C LYS A 146 -5.80 19.40 -3.20
N THR A 147 -7.10 19.66 -3.18
CA THR A 147 -7.65 21.02 -3.20
C THR A 147 -7.28 21.78 -1.93
N SER A 148 -7.36 21.12 -0.78
CA SER A 148 -6.98 21.72 0.51
C SER A 148 -5.50 22.10 0.58
N LEU A 149 -4.61 21.31 -0.03
CA LEU A 149 -3.18 21.62 -0.13
C LEU A 149 -2.94 22.89 -0.95
N ARG A 150 -3.58 22.99 -2.13
CA ARG A 150 -3.45 24.15 -3.01
C ARG A 150 -3.99 25.43 -2.36
N ALA A 151 -5.16 25.36 -1.72
CA ALA A 151 -5.80 26.50 -1.08
C ALA A 151 -4.93 27.12 0.03
N GLN A 152 -4.02 26.35 0.61
CA GLN A 152 -3.12 26.79 1.68
C GLN A 152 -1.72 27.14 1.19
N GLY A 153 -1.53 27.27 -0.13
CA GLY A 153 -0.26 27.69 -0.72
C GLY A 153 0.83 26.64 -0.58
N ALA A 154 0.48 25.34 -0.58
CA ALA A 154 1.48 24.28 -0.63
C ALA A 154 2.48 24.50 -1.78
N GLU A 155 3.76 24.31 -1.50
CA GLU A 155 4.83 24.45 -2.49
C GLU A 155 4.59 23.53 -3.71
N SER A 156 4.93 24.01 -4.91
CA SER A 156 4.74 23.23 -6.15
C SER A 156 5.37 21.84 -6.07
N LYS A 157 6.59 21.76 -5.53
CA LYS A 157 7.32 20.51 -5.40
C LYS A 157 6.60 19.51 -4.49
N LEU A 158 5.97 19.98 -3.41
CA LEU A 158 5.15 19.13 -2.53
C LEU A 158 3.93 18.59 -3.27
N LEU A 159 3.25 19.45 -4.05
CA LEU A 159 2.11 19.04 -4.86
C LEU A 159 2.50 18.01 -5.91
N ASP A 160 3.67 18.14 -6.54
CA ASP A 160 4.18 17.17 -7.51
C ASP A 160 4.38 15.79 -6.86
N TYR A 161 4.97 15.74 -5.66
CA TYR A 161 5.12 14.49 -4.90
C TYR A 161 3.77 13.84 -4.55
N VAL A 162 2.82 14.63 -4.06
CA VAL A 162 1.48 14.14 -3.72
C VAL A 162 0.77 13.64 -4.98
N ASN A 163 0.90 14.34 -6.11
CA ASN A 163 0.30 13.93 -7.37
C ASN A 163 0.90 12.64 -7.91
N GLU A 164 2.22 12.50 -7.86
CA GLU A 164 2.92 11.29 -8.30
C GLU A 164 2.54 10.10 -7.43
N ALA A 165 2.63 10.24 -6.11
CA ALA A 165 2.33 9.17 -5.16
C ALA A 165 0.89 8.68 -5.30
N PHE A 166 -0.10 9.58 -5.20
CA PHE A 166 -1.51 9.19 -5.32
C PHE A 166 -1.91 8.83 -6.75
N GLY A 167 -1.27 9.40 -7.78
CA GLY A 167 -1.53 9.05 -9.18
C GLY A 167 -1.21 7.58 -9.47
N ARG A 168 -0.08 7.08 -8.94
CA ARG A 168 0.27 5.65 -9.01
C ARG A 168 -0.76 4.75 -8.30
N LEU A 169 -1.31 5.21 -7.17
CA LEU A 169 -2.39 4.48 -6.48
C LEU A 169 -3.66 4.46 -7.32
N THR A 170 -4.07 5.61 -7.86
CA THR A 170 -5.27 5.73 -8.71
C THR A 170 -5.21 4.79 -9.90
N GLU A 171 -4.11 4.79 -10.65
CA GLU A 171 -3.95 3.92 -11.82
C GLU A 171 -3.98 2.44 -11.43
N ARG A 172 -3.34 2.07 -10.31
CA ARG A 172 -3.34 0.67 -9.87
C ARG A 172 -4.71 0.20 -9.41
N ILE A 173 -5.43 1.00 -8.61
CA ILE A 173 -6.79 0.66 -8.17
C ILE A 173 -7.72 0.53 -9.38
N LYS A 174 -7.60 1.44 -10.36
CA LYS A 174 -8.36 1.38 -11.61
C LYS A 174 -8.09 0.09 -12.39
N GLN A 175 -6.82 -0.27 -12.57
CA GLN A 175 -6.44 -1.53 -13.24
C GLN A 175 -7.00 -2.77 -12.52
N LEU A 176 -7.00 -2.76 -11.19
CA LEU A 176 -7.52 -3.87 -10.38
C LEU A 176 -9.04 -3.98 -10.44
N ALA A 177 -9.75 -2.84 -10.52
CA ALA A 177 -11.21 -2.79 -10.59
C ALA A 177 -11.75 -3.38 -11.92
N GLY A 178 -10.99 -3.26 -13.01
CA GLY A 178 -11.38 -3.70 -14.35
C GLY A 178 -12.13 -2.62 -15.12
#